data_AF-A0A2K3NGM2-F1
#
_entry.id   AF-A0A2K3NGM2-F1
#
_cell.length_a   1.000
_cell.length_b   1.000
_cell.length_c   1.000
_cell.angle_alpha   90.00
_cell.angle_beta   90.00
_cell.angle_gamma   90.00
#
_symmetry.space_group_name_H-M   'P 1'
#
loop_
_entity.id
_entity.type
_entity.pdbx_description
1 polymer ?
#
loop_
_entity_poly.entity_id
_entity_poly.type
_entity_poly.pdbx_seq_one_letter_code
_entity_poly.pdbx_strand_id
1 'polypeptide(L)'
;MSGSNSNSRTWPLFTPLAIILPVIVAAAVLYRLDPFEPVHLPVNELNRSSPLTAPLRNDHMQLGSEEVAKGQVLGPEDFVYDAVMGVVYTSCEDGWIKRVTVNESVADSVVENWINTGGRPLGLAFDGNGDLIVADADK
;
A
#
# COMPACT_ATOMS: atom_id res chain seq x y z
N MET A 1 -17.96 -39.84 -67.81
CA MET A 1 -18.75 -38.77 -67.18
C MET A 1 -18.77 -38.99 -65.69
N SER A 2 -18.64 -37.89 -64.94
CA SER A 2 -18.84 -37.75 -63.48
C SER A 2 -17.73 -38.34 -62.60
N GLY A 3 -16.95 -37.58 -61.83
CA GLY A 3 -17.04 -36.19 -61.38
C GLY A 3 -16.50 -36.16 -59.95
N SER A 4 -15.28 -35.66 -59.75
CA SER A 4 -14.64 -35.58 -58.43
C SER A 4 -15.27 -34.48 -57.59
N ASN A 5 -15.83 -34.81 -56.42
CA ASN A 5 -16.30 -33.82 -55.46
C ASN A 5 -15.21 -33.57 -54.41
N SER A 6 -14.51 -32.43 -54.54
CA SER A 6 -13.68 -31.87 -53.48
C SER A 6 -14.56 -31.08 -52.51
N ASN A 7 -14.83 -31.63 -51.32
CA ASN A 7 -15.48 -30.88 -50.25
C ASN A 7 -14.48 -29.91 -49.62
N SER A 8 -14.50 -28.64 -50.06
CA SER A 8 -13.78 -27.55 -49.40
C SER A 8 -14.42 -27.28 -48.03
N ARG A 9 -13.73 -27.69 -46.97
CA ARG A 9 -14.11 -27.41 -45.58
C ARG A 9 -13.81 -25.93 -45.29
N THR A 10 -14.74 -25.05 -45.63
CA THR A 10 -14.67 -23.63 -45.26
C THR A 10 -14.81 -23.53 -43.74
N TRP A 11 -13.72 -23.25 -43.04
CA TRP A 11 -13.79 -22.87 -41.62
C TRP A 11 -14.63 -21.58 -41.56
N PRO A 12 -15.81 -21.59 -40.92
CA PRO A 12 -16.60 -20.38 -40.84
C PRO A 12 -15.78 -19.35 -40.04
N LEU A 13 -15.55 -18.16 -40.62
CA LEU A 13 -14.99 -16.96 -39.98
C LEU A 13 -15.74 -16.51 -38.70
N PHE A 14 -16.75 -17.27 -38.28
CA PHE A 14 -17.63 -17.07 -37.14
C PHE A 14 -17.07 -17.62 -35.81
N THR A 15 -15.99 -18.40 -35.83
CA THR A 15 -15.41 -18.99 -34.60
C THR A 15 -14.69 -17.99 -33.66
N PRO A 16 -13.95 -16.96 -34.11
CA PRO A 16 -13.38 -15.99 -33.18
C PRO A 16 -14.45 -15.08 -32.56
N LEU A 17 -15.49 -14.72 -33.34
CA LEU A 17 -16.58 -13.85 -32.87
C LEU A 17 -17.40 -14.50 -31.74
N ALA A 18 -17.61 -15.82 -31.83
CA ALA A 18 -18.31 -16.60 -30.80
C ALA A 18 -17.57 -16.65 -29.45
N ILE A 19 -16.26 -16.40 -29.44
CA ILE A 19 -15.44 -16.38 -28.21
C ILE A 19 -15.23 -14.95 -27.72
N ILE A 20 -14.99 -14.01 -28.64
CA ILE A 20 -14.71 -12.60 -28.29
C ILE A 20 -15.95 -11.92 -27.70
N LEU A 21 -17.13 -12.15 -28.27
CA LEU A 21 -18.37 -11.52 -27.82
C LEU A 21 -18.71 -11.85 -26.35
N PRO A 22 -18.74 -13.12 -25.90
CA PRO A 22 -19.03 -13.42 -24.50
C PRO A 22 -17.93 -12.93 -23.55
N VAL A 23 -16.67 -12.86 -23.97
CA VAL A 23 -15.59 -12.27 -23.16
C VAL A 23 -15.79 -10.77 -22.99
N ILE A 24 -16.16 -10.04 -24.03
CA ILE A 24 -16.48 -8.60 -23.94
C ILE A 24 -17.71 -8.37 -23.09
N VAL A 25 -18.75 -9.21 -23.22
CA VAL A 25 -19.96 -9.11 -22.39
C VAL A 25 -19.63 -9.42 -20.93
N ALA A 26 -18.87 -10.47 -20.64
CA ALA A 26 -18.43 -10.80 -19.29
C ALA A 26 -17.56 -9.68 -18.71
N ALA A 27 -16.61 -9.14 -19.48
CA ALA A 27 -15.82 -8.00 -19.08
C ALA A 27 -16.70 -6.77 -18.81
N ALA A 28 -17.69 -6.46 -19.65
CA ALA A 28 -18.60 -5.32 -19.43
C ALA A 28 -19.51 -5.51 -18.21
N VAL A 29 -19.91 -6.76 -17.90
CA VAL A 29 -20.69 -7.10 -16.71
C VAL A 29 -19.83 -7.01 -15.45
N LEU A 30 -18.61 -7.54 -15.49
CA LEU A 30 -17.66 -7.53 -14.36
C LEU A 30 -16.98 -6.16 -14.16
N TYR A 31 -16.88 -5.35 -15.22
CA TYR A 31 -16.35 -3.99 -15.22
C TYR A 31 -17.43 -2.95 -14.88
N ARG A 32 -18.65 -3.37 -14.52
CA ARG A 32 -19.51 -2.51 -13.71
C ARG A 32 -18.88 -2.40 -12.33
N LEU A 33 -17.89 -1.51 -12.26
CA LEU A 33 -17.45 -0.86 -11.05
C LEU A 33 -18.73 -0.42 -10.34
N ASP A 34 -18.95 -0.92 -9.12
CA ASP A 34 -20.01 -0.39 -8.27
C ASP A 34 -19.94 1.13 -8.36
N PRO A 35 -21.04 1.82 -8.71
CA PRO A 35 -21.05 3.27 -8.66
C PRO A 35 -20.58 3.64 -7.26
N PHE A 36 -19.44 4.34 -7.20
CA PHE A 36 -19.01 4.91 -5.94
C PHE A 36 -20.09 5.91 -5.54
N GLU A 37 -20.99 5.48 -4.65
CA GLU A 37 -21.91 6.37 -3.97
C GLU A 37 -21.19 6.88 -2.72
N PRO A 38 -20.56 8.06 -2.76
CA PRO A 38 -19.99 8.64 -1.56
C PRO A 38 -21.12 8.79 -0.53
N VAL A 39 -20.89 8.29 0.68
CA VAL A 39 -21.77 8.58 1.81
C VAL A 39 -21.88 10.10 1.92
N HIS A 40 -23.12 10.61 1.84
CA HIS A 40 -23.36 12.02 2.07
C HIS A 40 -22.90 12.38 3.49
N LEU A 41 -22.04 13.40 3.59
CA LEU A 41 -21.62 13.94 4.88
C LEU A 41 -22.87 14.30 5.68
N PRO A 42 -23.11 13.69 6.87
CA PRO A 42 -24.34 13.91 7.60
C PRO A 42 -24.26 15.24 8.36
N VAL A 43 -24.38 16.35 7.62
CA VAL A 43 -24.27 17.73 8.15
C VAL A 43 -25.27 18.00 9.29
N ASN A 44 -26.42 17.32 9.28
CA ASN A 44 -27.43 17.43 10.34
C ASN A 44 -27.04 16.67 11.63
N GLU A 45 -26.21 15.63 11.55
CA GLU A 45 -25.63 14.93 12.71
C GLU A 45 -24.48 15.77 13.29
N LEU A 46 -23.65 16.37 12.41
CA LEU A 46 -22.54 17.25 12.80
C LEU A 46 -23.04 18.51 13.54
N ASN A 47 -24.12 19.13 13.06
CA ASN A 47 -24.72 20.31 13.67
C ASN A 47 -25.56 20.02 14.93
N ARG A 48 -25.93 18.76 15.19
CA ARG A 48 -26.69 18.37 16.39
C ARG A 48 -25.81 18.31 17.64
N SER A 49 -24.50 18.19 17.46
CA SER A 49 -23.54 18.21 18.54
C SER A 49 -23.19 19.65 18.86
N SER A 50 -23.33 20.09 20.12
CA SER A 50 -22.69 21.32 20.59
C SER A 50 -21.22 21.31 20.12
N PRO A 51 -20.65 22.44 19.67
CA PRO A 51 -19.29 22.46 19.14
C PRO A 51 -18.35 21.83 20.16
N LEU A 52 -17.81 20.66 19.82
CA LEU A 52 -16.79 19.98 20.59
C LEU A 52 -15.56 20.88 20.54
N THR A 53 -15.37 21.65 21.61
CA THR A 53 -14.19 22.49 21.75
C THR A 53 -13.07 21.59 22.25
N ALA A 54 -12.29 21.06 21.32
CA ALA A 54 -11.03 20.40 21.65
C ALA A 54 -9.91 21.46 21.71
N PRO A 55 -8.96 21.36 22.65
CA PRO A 55 -7.74 22.15 22.60
C PRO A 55 -7.03 21.92 21.26
N LEU A 56 -6.53 23.00 20.64
CA LEU A 56 -5.71 22.91 19.42
C LEU A 56 -4.43 22.09 19.64
N ARG A 57 -3.97 22.03 20.89
CA ARG A 57 -2.77 21.31 21.32
C ARG A 57 -3.07 20.57 22.62
N ASN A 58 -2.70 19.31 22.66
CA ASN A 58 -2.66 18.52 23.89
C ASN A 58 -1.20 18.36 24.33
N ASP A 59 -0.76 19.17 25.29
CA ASP A 59 0.62 19.13 25.81
C ASP A 59 0.95 17.82 26.52
N HIS A 60 -0.06 17.01 26.84
CA HIS A 60 0.09 15.73 27.51
C HIS A 60 0.23 14.55 26.55
N MET A 61 0.24 14.77 25.23
CA MET A 61 0.27 13.67 24.24
C MET A 61 1.54 12.81 24.35
N GLN A 62 2.62 13.35 24.93
CA GLN A 62 3.88 12.63 25.16
C GLN A 62 3.95 11.96 26.55
N LEU A 63 2.98 12.19 27.45
CA LEU A 63 3.02 11.57 28.77
C LEU A 63 2.87 10.05 28.63
N GLY A 64 3.88 9.32 29.13
CA GLY A 64 3.95 7.86 29.00
C GLY A 64 4.56 7.37 27.69
N SER A 65 5.13 8.25 26.87
CA SER A 65 5.93 7.89 25.70
C SER A 65 7.42 8.17 25.92
N GLU A 66 8.28 7.44 25.21
CA GLU A 66 9.72 7.63 25.22
C GLU A 66 10.23 7.87 23.79
N GLU A 67 11.28 8.69 23.65
CA GLU A 67 11.86 9.01 22.34
C GLU A 67 12.87 7.94 21.92
N VAL A 68 12.55 7.20 20.85
CA VAL A 68 13.44 6.18 20.26
C VAL A 68 14.28 6.79 19.15
N ALA A 69 15.54 6.36 19.02
CA ALA A 69 16.45 6.75 17.93
C ALA A 69 16.64 8.26 17.74
N LYS A 70 16.42 9.04 18.80
CA LYS A 70 16.48 10.51 18.75
C LYS A 70 17.82 11.00 18.22
N GLY A 71 17.76 11.80 17.16
CA GLY A 71 18.94 12.38 16.51
C GLY A 71 19.78 11.39 15.69
N GLN A 72 19.35 10.13 15.56
CA GLN A 72 20.06 9.09 14.82
C GLN A 72 19.34 8.68 13.51
N VAL A 73 18.08 9.06 13.36
CA VAL A 73 17.28 8.93 12.13
C VAL A 73 17.09 10.32 11.51
N LEU A 74 17.57 10.53 10.28
CA LEU A 74 17.49 11.82 9.59
C LEU A 74 16.26 11.83 8.70
N GLY A 75 15.29 12.70 9.00
CA GLY A 75 14.06 12.85 8.23
C GLY A 75 13.34 11.50 8.03
N PRO A 76 12.92 10.80 9.10
CA PRO A 76 12.20 9.54 8.94
C PRO A 76 10.82 9.80 8.30
N GLU A 77 10.46 9.01 7.29
CA GLU A 77 9.19 9.16 6.56
C GLU A 77 8.18 8.09 7.01
N ASP A 78 8.41 6.82 6.65
CA ASP A 78 7.57 5.68 7.01
C ASP A 78 8.33 4.65 7.86
N PHE A 79 7.61 3.81 8.60
CA PHE A 79 8.18 2.74 9.41
C PHE A 79 7.32 1.48 9.46
N VAL A 80 7.97 0.33 9.61
CA VAL A 80 7.31 -0.96 9.88
C VAL A 80 7.96 -1.66 11.06
N TYR A 81 7.18 -2.40 11.83
CA TYR A 81 7.65 -3.15 12.99
C TYR A 81 7.66 -4.65 12.70
N ASP A 82 8.82 -5.27 12.88
CA ASP A 82 8.98 -6.71 12.91
C ASP A 82 8.98 -7.20 14.37
N ALA A 83 7.86 -7.78 14.78
CA ALA A 83 7.67 -8.29 16.13
C ALA A 83 8.49 -9.54 16.44
N VAL A 84 8.91 -10.30 15.42
CA VAL A 84 9.74 -11.50 15.61
C VAL A 84 11.17 -11.10 15.91
N MET A 85 11.68 -10.08 15.21
CA MET A 85 13.03 -9.55 15.42
C MET A 85 13.12 -8.48 16.52
N GLY A 86 11.99 -7.86 16.90
CA GLY A 86 11.98 -6.72 17.82
C GLY A 86 12.63 -5.49 17.19
N VAL A 87 12.42 -5.27 15.90
CA VAL A 87 13.08 -4.21 15.12
C VAL A 87 12.05 -3.35 14.40
N VAL A 88 12.23 -2.03 14.49
CA VAL A 88 11.57 -1.06 13.63
C VAL A 88 12.48 -0.76 12.45
N TYR A 89 11.95 -0.92 11.24
CA TYR A 89 12.58 -0.44 10.02
C TYR A 89 12.00 0.93 9.72
N THR A 90 12.83 1.93 9.46
CA THR A 90 12.38 3.27 9.07
C THR A 90 13.15 3.77 7.86
N SER A 91 12.42 4.39 6.94
CA SER A 91 12.98 5.04 5.76
C SER A 91 13.40 6.46 6.12
N CYS A 92 14.58 6.87 5.67
CA CYS A 92 15.17 8.17 5.99
C CYS A 92 15.48 8.98 4.73
N GLU A 93 15.48 10.31 4.87
CA GLU A 93 15.79 11.27 3.80
C GLU A 93 17.19 11.07 3.21
N ASP A 94 18.13 10.49 3.97
CA ASP A 94 19.49 10.17 3.53
C ASP A 94 19.59 8.90 2.65
N GLY A 95 18.46 8.35 2.23
CA GLY A 95 18.36 7.15 1.39
C GLY A 95 18.57 5.85 2.16
N TRP A 96 18.81 5.91 3.48
CA TRP A 96 18.94 4.71 4.30
C TRP A 96 17.59 4.21 4.78
N ILE A 97 17.38 2.90 4.66
CA ILE A 97 16.50 2.15 5.54
C ILE A 97 17.32 1.80 6.78
N LYS A 98 16.92 2.34 7.92
CA LYS A 98 17.59 2.11 9.20
C LYS A 98 16.80 1.09 10.03
N ARG A 99 17.53 0.22 10.74
CA ARG A 99 16.97 -0.71 11.72
C ARG A 99 17.16 -0.15 13.11
N VAL A 100 16.09 -0.08 13.88
CA VAL A 100 16.08 0.36 15.27
C VAL A 100 15.63 -0.81 16.12
N THR A 101 16.52 -1.37 16.91
CA THR A 101 16.15 -2.43 17.87
C THR A 101 15.30 -1.80 18.97
N VAL A 102 14.15 -2.40 19.28
CA VAL A 102 13.23 -1.92 20.30
C VAL A 102 13.01 -3.05 21.31
N ASN A 103 13.66 -2.94 22.46
CA ASN A 103 13.55 -3.88 23.58
C ASN A 103 12.59 -3.32 24.65
N GLU A 104 12.58 -3.94 25.84
CA GLU A 104 11.79 -3.47 26.99
C GLU A 104 12.16 -2.05 27.45
N SER A 105 13.37 -1.56 27.12
CA SER A 105 13.79 -0.18 27.34
C SER A 105 14.34 0.45 26.07
N VAL A 106 13.96 1.70 25.80
CA VAL A 106 14.56 2.50 24.72
C VAL A 106 16.03 2.83 24.93
N ALA A 107 16.52 2.76 26.18
CA ALA A 107 17.93 3.01 26.49
C ALA A 107 18.85 1.99 25.81
N ASP A 108 18.33 0.80 25.51
CA ASP A 108 19.05 -0.29 24.84
C ASP A 108 18.82 -0.32 23.33
N SER A 109 18.15 0.70 22.78
CA SER A 109 17.88 0.76 21.34
C SER A 109 19.15 1.01 20.54
N VAL A 110 19.42 0.12 19.58
CA VAL A 110 20.54 0.24 18.65
C VAL A 110 20.01 0.64 17.28
N VAL A 111 20.58 1.69 16.70
CA VAL A 111 20.26 2.16 15.34
C VAL A 111 21.36 1.74 14.37
N GLU A 112 20.96 1.06 13.30
CA GLU A 112 21.85 0.55 12.26
C GLU A 112 21.42 1.07 10.89
N ASN A 113 22.38 1.53 10.09
CA ASN A 113 22.21 1.77 8.66
C ASN A 113 22.20 0.43 7.92
N TRP A 114 21.01 -0.08 7.59
CA TRP A 114 20.88 -1.45 7.09
C TRP A 114 21.03 -1.55 5.57
N ILE A 115 20.19 -0.83 4.81
CA ILE A 115 20.22 -0.82 3.35
C ILE A 115 20.09 0.61 2.87
N ASN A 116 20.92 1.03 1.91
CA ASN A 116 20.76 2.31 1.23
C ASN A 116 20.15 2.07 -0.16
N THR A 117 19.05 2.74 -0.47
CA THR A 117 18.39 2.65 -1.78
C THR A 117 19.12 3.48 -2.84
N GLY A 118 19.92 4.47 -2.41
CA GLY A 118 20.53 5.50 -3.25
C GLY A 118 19.54 6.54 -3.76
N GLY A 119 18.31 6.56 -3.23
CA GLY A 119 17.23 7.48 -3.56
C GLY A 119 16.60 8.11 -2.31
N ARG A 120 15.28 8.37 -2.36
CA ARG A 120 14.49 8.92 -1.26
C ARG A 120 13.32 7.96 -0.95
N PRO A 121 13.53 6.96 -0.08
CA PRO A 121 12.49 6.01 0.32
C PRO A 121 11.41 6.71 1.14
N LEU A 122 10.15 6.55 0.74
CA LEU A 122 8.99 7.21 1.36
C LEU A 122 7.98 6.25 1.98
N GLY A 123 8.02 4.97 1.60
CA GLY A 123 7.05 3.97 2.06
C GLY A 123 7.68 2.62 2.28
N LEU A 124 7.23 1.92 3.32
CA LEU A 124 7.68 0.60 3.74
C LEU A 124 6.49 -0.31 4.01
N ALA A 125 6.56 -1.56 3.55
CA ALA A 125 5.59 -2.59 3.88
C ALA A 125 6.23 -3.97 3.86
N PHE A 126 5.82 -4.87 4.75
CA PHE A 126 6.11 -6.29 4.56
C PHE A 126 5.10 -6.91 3.60
N ASP A 127 5.57 -7.72 2.67
CA ASP A 127 4.71 -8.56 1.84
C ASP A 127 4.24 -9.82 2.60
N GLY A 128 3.47 -10.68 1.94
CA GLY A 128 2.98 -11.93 2.54
C GLY A 128 4.06 -12.97 2.83
N ASN A 129 5.28 -12.82 2.29
CA ASN A 129 6.42 -13.70 2.54
C ASN A 129 7.36 -13.15 3.62
N GLY A 130 7.14 -11.91 4.08
CA GLY A 130 8.01 -11.21 5.02
C GLY A 130 9.13 -10.43 4.36
N ASP A 131 9.11 -10.26 3.04
CA ASP A 131 10.06 -9.40 2.33
C ASP A 131 9.67 -7.93 2.55
N LEU A 132 10.67 -7.08 2.79
CA LEU A 132 10.45 -5.64 2.93
C LEU A 132 10.34 -5.00 1.54
N ILE A 133 9.14 -4.53 1.22
CA ILE A 133 8.85 -3.72 0.05
C ILE A 133 9.14 -2.26 0.37
N VAL A 134 9.89 -1.61 -0.52
CA VAL A 134 10.32 -0.21 -0.38
C VAL A 134 9.78 0.58 -1.57
N ALA A 135 9.06 1.66 -1.28
CA ALA A 135 8.66 2.64 -2.28
C ALA A 135 9.63 3.82 -2.22
N ASP A 136 10.46 3.96 -3.26
CA ASP A 136 11.44 5.04 -3.38
C ASP A 136 10.99 6.06 -4.43
N ALA A 137 11.11 7.35 -4.12
CA ALA A 137 10.70 8.42 -5.02
C ALA A 137 11.68 8.63 -6.20
N ASP A 138 12.95 8.25 -6.02
CA ASP A 138 14.04 8.51 -6.96
C ASP A 138 14.61 7.22 -7.60
N LYS A 139 14.04 6.04 -7.30
CA LYS A 139 14.49 4.72 -7.79
C LYS A 139 13.38 3.82 -8.33
#